data_AF-A0A7M7G993-F1
#
_entry.id   AF-A0A7M7G993-F1
#
_cell.length_a   1.000
_cell.length_b   1.000
_cell.length_c   1.000
_cell.angle_alpha   90.00
_cell.angle_beta   90.00
_cell.angle_gamma   90.00
#
_symmetry.space_group_name_H-M   'P 1'
#
loop_
_entity.id
_entity.type
_entity.pdbx_description
1 polymer ?
#
loop_
_entity_poly.entity_id
_entity_poly.type
_entity_poly.pdbx_seq_one_letter_code
_entity_poly.pdbx_strand_id
1 'polypeptide(L)'
;MVVLELIQYILKFDKIRMIEQRILTLTLLSIEKLIKKQIFYQKIYGEYSVTLSMELLFRCLYQKDEEFKLDQRLLLAIGSYIWECIVWCPENLEKFIDYGGIYIILDIIEIVPYCSHCLFLALFTDICDNFFCGPFICTWRGINKDTGLMSLLAKIWREEEIKIKIKKNIDDEEFINMNQKERIDTYFTKLARDSSPAIIDMIGSVRSKIYSIYKIIERDNERYLMAKEHYKILNDSLSLEDKITMSTINMYFALKLGQVWVEIAKFFEKSGITPLGMDGQAIFLITQRYYMWSEMTKERQARILQSMDKQKDIEEKDEYARIRNSKLIIALDAFDELDYIYRTTKRSNMLKKKHEQIKQVNLALKFPDDSDDAHCHRTFQDKIMVTAIFNQHQIMSSGLKLDTNLSQIKLKLIPISPYDSYISDETFSEFSSLSSSTYFSSIKKFKEDE
;
A
#
# COMPACT_ATOMS: atom_id res chain seq x y z
N MET A 1 -24.56 6.44 -39.87
CA MET A 1 -25.10 7.78 -39.57
C MET A 1 -26.20 7.71 -38.50
N VAL A 2 -27.35 7.08 -38.75
CA VAL A 2 -28.47 6.96 -37.77
C VAL A 2 -28.06 6.44 -36.38
N VAL A 3 -27.19 5.41 -36.31
CA VAL A 3 -26.73 4.86 -35.02
C VAL A 3 -25.85 5.86 -34.26
N LEU A 4 -25.06 6.68 -34.96
CA LEU A 4 -24.19 7.68 -34.34
C LEU A 4 -25.02 8.86 -33.79
N GLU A 5 -26.05 9.29 -34.53
CA GLU A 5 -26.99 10.32 -34.07
C GLU A 5 -27.74 9.90 -32.81
N LEU A 6 -28.12 8.62 -32.72
CA LEU A 6 -28.77 8.06 -31.55
C LEU A 6 -27.84 8.04 -30.32
N ILE A 7 -26.56 7.72 -30.51
CA ILE A 7 -25.54 7.80 -29.45
C ILE A 7 -25.38 9.25 -28.99
N GLN A 8 -25.21 10.20 -29.92
CA GLN A 8 -25.10 11.62 -29.58
C GLN A 8 -26.32 12.14 -28.83
N TYR A 9 -27.52 11.69 -29.21
CA TYR A 9 -28.76 12.04 -28.52
C TYR A 9 -28.76 11.54 -27.07
N ILE A 10 -28.34 10.28 -26.85
CA ILE A 10 -28.26 9.71 -25.49
C ILE A 10 -27.21 10.43 -24.64
N LEU A 11 -26.09 10.83 -25.26
CA LEU A 11 -25.04 11.58 -24.56
C LEU A 11 -25.52 12.98 -24.15
N LYS A 12 -26.51 13.60 -24.80
CA LYS A 12 -27.02 14.89 -24.32
C LYS A 12 -27.71 14.82 -22.96
N PHE A 13 -28.08 13.64 -22.46
CA PHE A 13 -28.68 13.52 -21.14
C PHE A 13 -27.64 13.69 -20.03
N ASP A 14 -27.98 14.54 -19.04
CA ASP A 14 -27.18 14.73 -17.82
C ASP A 14 -27.10 13.46 -16.98
N LYS A 15 -28.21 12.71 -16.93
CA LYS A 15 -28.30 11.38 -16.31
C LYS A 15 -28.67 10.35 -17.36
N ILE A 16 -27.75 9.45 -17.63
CA ILE A 16 -28.04 8.21 -18.36
C ILE A 16 -28.84 7.34 -17.37
N ARG A 17 -29.90 6.64 -17.79
CA ARG A 17 -30.57 5.63 -16.93
C ARG A 17 -30.29 4.23 -17.51
N MET A 18 -30.75 3.19 -16.82
CA MET A 18 -30.46 1.81 -17.22
C MET A 18 -30.95 1.45 -18.63
N ILE A 19 -32.04 2.07 -19.11
CA ILE A 19 -32.57 1.82 -20.45
C ILE A 19 -31.63 2.42 -21.50
N GLU A 20 -31.19 3.65 -21.28
CA GLU A 20 -30.24 4.36 -22.14
C GLU A 20 -28.88 3.63 -22.16
N GLN A 21 -28.40 3.14 -21.01
CA GLN A 21 -27.19 2.31 -20.94
C GLN A 21 -27.32 1.02 -21.79
N ARG A 22 -28.49 0.35 -21.76
CA ARG A 22 -28.73 -0.86 -22.56
C ARG A 22 -28.78 -0.56 -24.05
N ILE A 23 -29.46 0.52 -24.44
CA ILE A 23 -29.50 0.97 -25.83
C ILE A 23 -28.07 1.28 -26.29
N LEU A 24 -27.32 2.05 -25.50
CA LEU A 24 -25.93 2.38 -25.77
C LEU A 24 -25.08 1.11 -25.94
N THR A 25 -25.23 0.13 -25.04
CA THR A 25 -24.53 -1.17 -25.12
C THR A 25 -24.80 -1.88 -26.45
N LEU A 26 -26.07 -2.01 -26.86
CA LEU A 26 -26.43 -2.67 -28.12
C LEU A 26 -25.92 -1.90 -29.34
N THR A 27 -25.97 -0.56 -29.29
CA THR A 27 -25.48 0.29 -30.39
C THR A 27 -23.96 0.18 -30.54
N LEU A 28 -23.20 0.20 -29.45
CA LEU A 28 -21.74 0.05 -29.47
C LEU A 28 -21.34 -1.31 -30.04
N LEU A 29 -21.97 -2.40 -29.59
CA LEU A 29 -21.71 -3.74 -30.13
C LEU A 29 -22.08 -3.87 -31.61
N SER A 30 -23.13 -3.17 -32.05
CA SER A 30 -23.53 -3.16 -33.45
C SER A 30 -22.52 -2.40 -34.32
N ILE A 31 -22.06 -1.23 -33.86
CA ILE A 31 -21.03 -0.45 -34.56
C ILE A 31 -19.71 -1.22 -34.57
N GLU A 32 -19.30 -1.79 -33.43
CA GLU A 32 -18.10 -2.61 -33.32
C GLU A 32 -18.10 -3.70 -34.40
N LYS A 33 -19.18 -4.49 -34.49
CA LYS A 33 -19.29 -5.55 -35.51
C LYS A 33 -19.28 -5.04 -36.94
N LEU A 34 -19.85 -3.88 -37.22
CA LEU A 34 -19.87 -3.29 -38.55
C LEU A 34 -18.48 -2.77 -38.96
N ILE A 35 -17.76 -2.16 -38.02
CA ILE A 35 -16.44 -1.56 -38.26
C ILE A 35 -15.32 -2.61 -38.19
N LYS A 36 -15.54 -3.72 -37.48
CA LYS A 36 -14.57 -4.79 -37.29
C LYS A 36 -13.93 -5.23 -38.61
N LYS A 37 -12.59 -5.20 -38.66
CA LYS A 37 -11.75 -5.53 -39.82
C LYS A 37 -11.93 -4.62 -41.05
N GLN A 38 -12.63 -3.49 -40.94
CA GLN A 38 -12.83 -2.54 -42.04
C GLN A 38 -12.00 -1.27 -41.82
N ILE A 39 -10.70 -1.36 -42.17
CA ILE A 39 -9.70 -0.29 -41.95
C ILE A 39 -10.15 1.06 -42.53
N PHE A 40 -10.79 1.05 -43.69
CA PHE A 40 -11.28 2.27 -44.34
C PHE A 40 -12.26 3.05 -43.45
N TYR A 41 -13.24 2.38 -42.85
CA TYR A 41 -14.21 3.03 -41.97
C TYR A 41 -13.64 3.37 -40.61
N GLN A 42 -12.69 2.58 -40.09
CA GLN A 42 -11.94 2.92 -38.88
C GLN A 42 -11.21 4.26 -39.03
N LYS A 43 -10.61 4.53 -40.20
CA LYS A 43 -9.94 5.81 -40.47
C LYS A 43 -10.92 6.96 -40.65
N ILE A 44 -11.97 6.78 -41.45
CA ILE A 44 -12.96 7.84 -41.73
C ILE A 44 -13.66 8.31 -40.47
N TYR A 45 -14.08 7.38 -39.61
CA TYR A 45 -14.76 7.67 -38.36
C TYR A 45 -13.81 7.70 -37.16
N GLY A 46 -12.50 7.75 -37.39
CA GLY A 46 -11.48 7.65 -36.34
C GLY A 46 -11.62 8.74 -35.28
N GLU A 47 -11.68 9.99 -35.72
CA GLU A 47 -11.84 11.16 -34.83
C GLU A 47 -13.10 11.06 -33.96
N TYR A 48 -14.22 10.71 -34.60
CA TYR A 48 -15.49 10.53 -33.91
C TYR A 48 -15.44 9.36 -32.93
N SER A 49 -14.78 8.26 -33.30
CA SER A 49 -14.68 7.07 -32.45
C SER A 49 -13.84 7.35 -31.21
N VAL A 50 -12.72 8.05 -31.37
CA VAL A 50 -11.84 8.43 -30.26
C VAL A 50 -12.55 9.39 -29.31
N THR A 51 -13.16 10.46 -29.84
CA THR A 51 -13.91 11.44 -29.02
C THR A 51 -15.08 10.80 -28.28
N LEU A 52 -15.85 9.93 -28.97
CA LEU A 52 -16.93 9.16 -28.36
C LEU A 52 -16.41 8.25 -27.23
N SER A 53 -15.32 7.51 -27.47
CA SER A 53 -14.73 6.64 -26.46
C SER A 53 -14.27 7.43 -25.25
N MET A 54 -13.58 8.56 -25.45
CA MET A 54 -13.16 9.43 -24.36
C MET A 54 -14.35 9.94 -23.55
N GLU A 55 -15.40 10.45 -24.20
CA GLU A 55 -16.60 10.94 -23.50
C GLU A 55 -17.28 9.83 -22.68
N LEU A 56 -17.38 8.62 -23.23
CA LEU A 56 -17.98 7.48 -22.54
C LEU A 56 -17.15 7.04 -21.34
N LEU A 57 -15.82 6.97 -21.47
CA LEU A 57 -14.93 6.62 -20.38
C LEU A 57 -14.97 7.68 -19.26
N PHE A 58 -14.96 8.97 -19.61
CA PHE A 58 -15.08 10.06 -18.66
C PHE A 58 -16.40 10.00 -17.88
N ARG A 59 -17.51 9.69 -18.55
CA ARG A 59 -18.81 9.49 -17.88
C ARG A 59 -18.83 8.28 -16.95
N CYS A 60 -18.04 7.24 -17.24
CA CYS A 60 -17.93 6.10 -16.36
C CYS A 60 -17.18 6.45 -15.07
N LEU A 61 -16.12 7.27 -15.16
CA LEU A 61 -15.25 7.66 -14.04
C LEU A 61 -15.79 8.81 -13.20
N TYR A 62 -16.19 9.92 -13.83
CA TYR A 62 -16.57 11.16 -13.17
C TYR A 62 -18.07 11.35 -13.20
N GLN A 63 -18.76 10.50 -12.45
CA GLN A 63 -20.22 10.58 -12.32
C GLN A 63 -20.58 11.71 -11.36
N LYS A 64 -21.45 12.62 -11.81
CA LYS A 64 -21.83 13.82 -11.06
C LYS A 64 -22.77 13.55 -9.87
N ASP A 65 -23.37 12.36 -9.76
CA ASP A 65 -24.30 11.98 -8.69
C ASP A 65 -24.14 10.50 -8.29
N GLU A 66 -24.08 10.21 -6.98
CA GLU A 66 -23.82 8.89 -6.38
C GLU A 66 -24.89 7.81 -6.64
N GLU A 67 -26.02 8.15 -7.27
CA GLU A 67 -27.15 7.22 -7.49
C GLU A 67 -27.09 6.42 -8.81
N PHE A 68 -26.12 6.70 -9.69
CA PHE A 68 -26.02 6.00 -10.97
C PHE A 68 -25.26 4.67 -10.82
N LYS A 69 -25.99 3.55 -10.91
CA LYS A 69 -25.37 2.23 -11.01
C LYS A 69 -24.91 1.99 -12.45
N LEU A 70 -23.60 2.04 -12.68
CA LEU A 70 -23.00 1.67 -13.97
C LEU A 70 -23.27 0.19 -14.28
N ASP A 71 -23.87 -0.08 -15.44
CA ASP A 71 -24.07 -1.44 -15.94
C ASP A 71 -22.73 -1.99 -16.42
N GLN A 72 -22.29 -3.10 -15.81
CA GLN A 72 -21.06 -3.79 -16.19
C GLN A 72 -21.06 -4.19 -17.68
N ARG A 73 -22.25 -4.43 -18.27
CA ARG A 73 -22.39 -4.77 -19.69
C ARG A 73 -22.01 -3.60 -20.60
N LEU A 74 -22.38 -2.39 -20.19
CA LEU A 74 -22.01 -1.19 -20.93
C LEU A 74 -20.50 -1.00 -20.88
N LEU A 75 -19.91 -1.12 -19.70
CA LEU A 75 -18.47 -1.01 -19.52
C LEU A 75 -17.70 -2.04 -20.37
N LEU A 76 -18.18 -3.28 -20.43
CA LEU A 76 -17.62 -4.31 -21.32
C LEU A 76 -17.77 -3.95 -22.81
N ALA A 77 -18.92 -3.41 -23.22
CA ALA A 77 -19.12 -2.97 -24.61
C ALA A 77 -18.24 -1.77 -24.98
N ILE A 78 -18.00 -0.82 -24.06
CA ILE A 78 -17.05 0.28 -24.27
C ILE A 78 -15.64 -0.27 -24.46
N GLY A 79 -15.19 -1.16 -23.57
CA GLY A 79 -13.85 -1.77 -23.70
C GLY A 79 -13.70 -2.56 -25.00
N SER A 80 -14.70 -3.36 -25.38
CA SER A 80 -14.73 -4.11 -26.65
C SER A 80 -14.67 -3.18 -27.87
N TYR A 81 -15.45 -2.09 -27.84
CA TYR A 81 -15.45 -1.08 -28.89
C TYR A 81 -14.08 -0.42 -29.07
N ILE A 82 -13.45 0.01 -27.97
CA ILE A 82 -12.10 0.62 -28.01
C ILE A 82 -11.10 -0.39 -28.55
N TRP A 83 -11.17 -1.64 -28.09
CA TRP A 83 -10.27 -2.70 -28.55
C TRP A 83 -10.36 -2.88 -30.05
N GLU A 84 -11.57 -3.06 -30.59
CA GLU A 84 -11.77 -3.39 -31.99
C GLU A 84 -11.64 -2.19 -32.94
N CYS A 85 -12.04 -0.98 -32.51
CA CYS A 85 -12.13 0.20 -33.37
C CYS A 85 -10.96 1.19 -33.22
N ILE A 86 -10.26 1.19 -32.08
CA ILE A 86 -9.17 2.12 -31.78
C ILE A 86 -7.84 1.38 -31.77
N VAL A 87 -7.68 0.34 -30.95
CA VAL A 87 -6.36 -0.30 -30.72
C VAL A 87 -5.78 -0.90 -32.00
N TRP A 88 -6.59 -1.54 -32.84
CA TRP A 88 -6.12 -2.15 -34.10
C TRP A 88 -5.90 -1.16 -35.26
N CYS A 89 -6.11 0.14 -35.04
CA CYS A 89 -5.86 1.18 -36.04
C CYS A 89 -4.83 2.18 -35.50
N PRO A 90 -3.56 2.14 -35.98
CA PRO A 90 -2.47 2.95 -35.41
C PRO A 90 -2.76 4.45 -35.35
N GLU A 91 -3.36 5.02 -36.39
CA GLU A 91 -3.73 6.45 -36.44
C GLU A 91 -4.77 6.83 -35.36
N ASN A 92 -5.70 5.92 -35.04
CA ASN A 92 -6.71 6.16 -34.01
C ASN A 92 -6.12 5.96 -32.62
N LEU A 93 -5.24 4.97 -32.47
CA LEU A 93 -4.54 4.69 -31.22
C LEU A 93 -3.67 5.88 -30.82
N GLU A 94 -2.89 6.44 -31.74
CA GLU A 94 -2.06 7.63 -31.49
C GLU A 94 -2.90 8.80 -30.99
N LYS A 95 -4.00 9.12 -31.68
CA LYS A 95 -4.95 10.16 -31.23
C LYS A 95 -5.53 9.87 -29.86
N PHE A 96 -5.95 8.63 -29.61
CA PHE A 96 -6.50 8.22 -28.32
C PHE A 96 -5.50 8.42 -27.18
N ILE A 97 -4.22 8.15 -27.45
CA ILE A 97 -3.12 8.36 -26.51
C ILE A 97 -2.89 9.85 -26.28
N ASP A 98 -2.90 10.67 -27.33
CA ASP A 98 -2.75 12.13 -27.26
C ASP A 98 -3.85 12.79 -26.42
N TYR A 99 -5.08 12.26 -26.47
CA TYR A 99 -6.18 12.70 -25.61
C TYR A 99 -6.07 12.22 -24.15
N GLY A 100 -4.99 11.50 -23.79
CA GLY A 100 -4.78 10.99 -22.44
C GLY A 100 -5.53 9.68 -22.14
N GLY A 101 -5.96 8.94 -23.18
CA GLY A 101 -6.75 7.73 -23.03
C GLY A 101 -6.07 6.65 -22.17
N ILE A 102 -4.74 6.56 -22.15
CA ILE A 102 -4.01 5.61 -21.29
C ILE A 102 -4.29 5.84 -19.80
N TYR A 103 -4.24 7.10 -19.34
CA TYR A 103 -4.48 7.41 -17.92
C TYR A 103 -5.90 7.02 -17.51
N ILE A 104 -6.88 7.29 -18.37
CA ILE A 104 -8.28 6.93 -18.15
C ILE A 104 -8.47 5.41 -18.10
N ILE A 105 -7.80 4.65 -18.97
CA ILE A 105 -7.84 3.18 -18.92
C ILE A 105 -7.25 2.67 -17.61
N LEU A 106 -6.14 3.24 -17.13
CA LEU A 106 -5.54 2.88 -15.84
C LEU A 106 -6.46 3.22 -14.65
N ASP A 107 -7.10 4.38 -14.66
CA ASP A 107 -8.07 4.79 -13.64
C ASP A 107 -9.28 3.83 -13.61
N ILE A 108 -9.74 3.39 -14.79
CA ILE A 108 -10.80 2.37 -14.91
C ILE A 108 -10.33 1.03 -14.34
N ILE A 109 -9.12 0.58 -14.67
CA ILE A 109 -8.55 -0.66 -14.12
C ILE A 109 -8.48 -0.61 -12.59
N GLU A 110 -8.30 0.56 -11.96
CA GLU A 110 -8.29 0.67 -10.50
C GLU A 110 -9.67 0.50 -9.83
N ILE A 111 -10.75 0.89 -10.51
CA ILE A 111 -12.10 1.01 -9.92
C ILE A 111 -13.01 -0.17 -10.29
N VAL A 112 -12.71 -0.86 -11.38
CA VAL A 112 -13.63 -1.79 -12.04
C VAL A 112 -13.83 -3.12 -11.29
N PRO A 113 -15.02 -3.75 -11.39
CA PRO A 113 -15.21 -5.09 -10.86
C PRO A 113 -14.38 -6.14 -11.64
N TYR A 114 -13.97 -7.21 -10.94
CA TYR A 114 -13.14 -8.29 -11.48
C TYR A 114 -13.49 -8.77 -12.91
N CYS A 115 -14.78 -8.96 -13.22
CA CYS A 115 -15.19 -9.47 -14.54
C CYS A 115 -14.76 -8.56 -15.69
N SER A 116 -14.66 -7.25 -15.45
CA SER A 116 -14.16 -6.30 -16.45
C SER A 116 -12.66 -6.01 -16.31
N HIS A 117 -12.01 -6.34 -15.18
CA HIS A 117 -10.53 -6.32 -15.09
C HIS A 117 -9.88 -7.15 -16.19
N CYS A 118 -10.38 -8.37 -16.46
CA CYS A 118 -9.83 -9.21 -17.52
C CYS A 118 -9.86 -8.52 -18.89
N LEU A 119 -10.94 -7.79 -19.20
CA LEU A 119 -11.09 -7.07 -20.47
C LEU A 119 -10.14 -5.87 -20.53
N PHE A 120 -10.16 -5.00 -19.54
CA PHE A 120 -9.37 -3.76 -19.57
C PHE A 120 -7.88 -4.02 -19.44
N LEU A 121 -7.45 -5.04 -18.69
CA LEU A 121 -6.05 -5.44 -18.66
C LEU A 121 -5.61 -6.11 -19.96
N ALA A 122 -6.48 -6.85 -20.65
CA ALA A 122 -6.16 -7.39 -21.97
C ALA A 122 -6.04 -6.26 -23.02
N LEU A 123 -7.01 -5.34 -23.05
CA LEU A 123 -6.96 -4.11 -23.85
C LEU A 123 -5.66 -3.34 -23.59
N PHE A 124 -5.32 -3.12 -22.32
CA PHE A 124 -4.12 -2.38 -21.95
C PHE A 124 -2.84 -3.11 -22.34
N THR A 125 -2.81 -4.45 -22.23
CA THR A 125 -1.71 -5.27 -22.75
C THR A 125 -1.48 -5.00 -24.24
N ASP A 126 -2.54 -5.03 -25.04
CA ASP A 126 -2.45 -4.84 -26.48
C ASP A 126 -2.07 -3.39 -26.85
N ILE A 127 -2.53 -2.40 -26.08
CA ILE A 127 -2.07 -1.00 -26.25
C ILE A 127 -0.56 -0.91 -25.98
N CYS A 128 -0.07 -1.53 -24.90
CA CYS A 128 1.36 -1.53 -24.55
C CYS A 128 2.22 -2.28 -25.58
N ASP A 129 1.68 -3.30 -26.24
CA ASP A 129 2.42 -4.05 -27.26
C ASP A 129 2.48 -3.27 -28.60
N ASN A 130 1.41 -2.54 -28.94
CA ASN A 130 1.32 -1.75 -30.16
C ASN A 130 1.96 -0.35 -30.05
N PHE A 131 2.05 0.21 -28.84
CA PHE A 131 2.60 1.55 -28.59
C PHE A 131 3.46 1.60 -27.33
N PHE A 132 4.56 2.36 -27.38
CA PHE A 132 5.44 2.54 -26.22
C PHE A 132 4.78 3.41 -25.13
N CYS A 133 4.20 2.74 -24.14
CA CYS A 133 3.46 3.39 -23.05
C CYS A 133 4.34 3.79 -21.85
N GLY A 134 5.66 3.64 -21.92
CA GLY A 134 6.59 3.85 -20.80
C GLY A 134 6.40 5.18 -20.05
N PRO A 135 6.30 6.34 -20.74
CA PRO A 135 6.02 7.63 -20.11
C PRO A 135 4.77 7.64 -19.25
N PHE A 136 3.66 7.10 -19.78
CA PHE A 136 2.36 7.10 -19.09
C PHE A 136 2.35 6.14 -17.91
N ILE A 137 2.98 4.98 -18.07
CA ILE A 137 3.07 3.95 -17.03
C ILE A 137 3.89 4.45 -15.83
N CYS A 138 4.99 5.15 -16.08
CA CYS A 138 5.86 5.61 -15.00
C CYS A 138 5.29 6.83 -14.27
N THR A 139 4.54 7.70 -14.96
CA THR A 139 3.93 8.92 -14.39
C THR A 139 2.57 8.69 -13.76
N TRP A 140 1.80 7.68 -14.18
CA TRP A 140 0.46 7.43 -13.64
C TRP A 140 0.50 7.18 -12.13
N ARG A 141 -0.49 7.73 -11.43
CA ARG A 141 -0.72 7.54 -10.00
C ARG A 141 -2.18 7.24 -9.78
N GLY A 142 -2.45 6.22 -8.98
CA GLY A 142 -3.81 5.86 -8.62
C GLY A 142 -4.45 6.86 -7.66
N ILE A 143 -5.67 6.53 -7.23
CA ILE A 143 -6.51 7.38 -6.36
C ILE A 143 -5.77 7.84 -5.09
N ASN A 144 -4.95 6.96 -4.51
CA ASN A 144 -4.17 7.23 -3.30
C ASN A 144 -2.91 8.07 -3.55
N LYS A 145 -2.63 8.49 -4.79
CA LYS A 145 -1.47 9.28 -5.26
C LYS A 145 -0.08 8.64 -5.07
N ASP A 146 0.05 7.71 -4.14
CA ASP A 146 1.29 6.99 -3.87
C ASP A 146 1.36 5.63 -4.59
N THR A 147 0.23 5.17 -5.12
CA THR A 147 0.12 3.91 -5.86
C THR A 147 0.55 4.09 -7.31
N GLY A 148 1.66 3.46 -7.70
CA GLY A 148 2.07 3.34 -9.10
C GLY A 148 1.50 2.08 -9.78
N LEU A 149 1.75 1.92 -11.09
CA LEU A 149 1.25 0.77 -11.86
C LEU A 149 1.63 -0.57 -11.23
N MET A 150 2.90 -0.74 -10.82
CA MET A 150 3.37 -2.02 -10.28
C MET A 150 2.64 -2.41 -9.00
N SER A 151 2.32 -1.45 -8.12
CA SER A 151 1.51 -1.68 -6.93
C SER A 151 0.05 -1.98 -7.27
N LEU A 152 -0.53 -1.32 -8.29
CA LEU A 152 -1.87 -1.65 -8.79
C LEU A 152 -1.94 -3.10 -9.30
N LEU A 153 -0.99 -3.48 -10.17
CA LEU A 153 -0.91 -4.83 -10.73
C LEU A 153 -0.71 -5.88 -9.64
N ALA A 154 0.15 -5.61 -8.65
CA ALA A 154 0.38 -6.49 -7.52
C ALA A 154 -0.89 -6.63 -6.65
N LYS A 155 -1.64 -5.55 -6.42
CA LYS A 155 -2.92 -5.59 -5.70
C LYS A 155 -3.95 -6.46 -6.43
N ILE A 156 -4.19 -6.20 -7.71
CA ILE A 156 -5.16 -6.96 -8.53
C ILE A 156 -4.79 -8.45 -8.58
N TRP A 157 -3.49 -8.76 -8.69
CA TRP A 157 -2.99 -10.12 -8.62
C TRP A 157 -3.41 -10.82 -7.32
N ARG A 158 -3.14 -10.21 -6.17
CA ARG A 158 -3.46 -10.79 -4.85
C ARG A 158 -4.97 -10.98 -4.67
N GLU A 159 -5.78 -10.02 -5.12
CA GLU A 159 -7.24 -10.13 -5.09
C GLU A 159 -7.75 -11.34 -5.89
N GLU A 160 -7.15 -11.60 -7.06
CA GLU A 160 -7.47 -12.79 -7.85
C GLU A 160 -7.03 -14.08 -7.14
N GLU A 161 -5.83 -14.14 -6.56
CA GLU A 161 -5.35 -15.33 -5.82
C GLU A 161 -6.29 -15.70 -4.66
N ILE A 162 -6.79 -14.70 -3.93
CA ILE A 162 -7.76 -14.88 -2.85
C ILE A 162 -9.06 -15.45 -3.40
N LYS A 163 -9.58 -14.87 -4.49
CA LYS A 163 -10.83 -15.30 -5.12
C LYS A 163 -10.78 -16.73 -5.65
N ILE A 164 -9.64 -17.08 -6.24
CA ILE A 164 -9.37 -18.39 -6.83
C ILE A 164 -8.95 -19.43 -5.77
N LYS A 165 -8.81 -19.00 -4.51
CA LYS A 165 -8.47 -19.85 -3.35
C LYS A 165 -7.14 -20.60 -3.55
N ILE A 166 -6.13 -19.88 -4.04
CA ILE A 166 -4.78 -20.43 -4.08
C ILE A 166 -4.30 -20.63 -2.65
N LYS A 167 -4.01 -21.87 -2.27
CA LYS A 167 -3.45 -22.18 -0.95
C LYS A 167 -2.00 -21.67 -0.90
N LYS A 168 -1.72 -20.75 0.02
CA LYS A 168 -0.37 -20.26 0.34
C LYS A 168 0.26 -20.99 1.53
N ASN A 169 -0.19 -22.21 1.84
CA ASN A 169 0.38 -22.95 2.97
C ASN A 169 1.82 -23.37 2.62
N ILE A 170 2.72 -23.08 3.54
CA ILE A 170 4.17 -23.36 3.45
C ILE A 170 4.43 -24.86 3.24
N ASP A 171 3.53 -25.72 3.74
CA ASP A 171 3.64 -27.19 3.71
C ASP A 171 3.25 -27.85 2.37
N ASP A 172 2.49 -27.16 1.51
CA ASP A 172 2.05 -27.71 0.20
C ASP A 172 3.05 -27.27 -0.90
N GLU A 173 4.27 -27.83 -0.91
CA GLU A 173 5.34 -27.53 -1.90
C GLU A 173 4.95 -27.80 -3.36
N GLU A 174 4.06 -28.76 -3.59
CA GLU A 174 3.71 -29.23 -4.94
C GLU A 174 2.78 -28.28 -5.73
N PHE A 175 2.15 -27.29 -5.07
CA PHE A 175 0.97 -26.60 -5.61
C PHE A 175 1.08 -25.07 -5.67
N ILE A 176 2.29 -24.51 -5.75
CA ILE A 176 2.45 -23.05 -5.88
C ILE A 176 1.69 -22.55 -7.12
N ASN A 177 0.87 -21.52 -6.91
CA ASN A 177 0.08 -20.82 -7.95
C ASN A 177 -0.97 -21.67 -8.69
N MET A 178 -1.22 -22.91 -8.27
CA MET A 178 -2.29 -23.74 -8.82
C MET A 178 -3.62 -23.41 -8.15
N ASN A 179 -4.63 -23.15 -8.96
CA ASN A 179 -6.01 -22.90 -8.50
C ASN A 179 -6.59 -24.17 -7.85
N GLN A 180 -7.45 -24.03 -6.84
CA GLN A 180 -8.17 -25.18 -6.25
C GLN A 180 -8.93 -26.00 -7.29
N LYS A 181 -9.61 -25.34 -8.25
CA LYS A 181 -10.34 -26.01 -9.33
C LYS A 181 -9.39 -26.76 -10.26
N GLU A 182 -8.32 -26.10 -10.70
CA GLU A 182 -7.27 -26.69 -11.52
C GLU A 182 -6.64 -27.92 -10.85
N ARG A 183 -6.37 -27.85 -9.53
CA ARG A 183 -5.86 -28.99 -8.75
C ARG A 183 -6.83 -30.16 -8.75
N ILE A 184 -8.13 -29.90 -8.58
CA ILE A 184 -9.16 -30.94 -8.65
C ILE A 184 -9.18 -31.57 -10.05
N ASP A 185 -9.18 -30.74 -11.08
CA ASP A 185 -9.29 -31.18 -12.46
C ASP A 185 -8.05 -32.01 -12.87
N THR A 186 -6.85 -31.55 -12.54
CA THR A 186 -5.58 -32.22 -12.88
C THR A 186 -5.38 -33.55 -12.15
N TYR A 187 -5.67 -33.61 -10.84
CA TYR A 187 -5.34 -34.79 -10.02
C TYR A 187 -6.52 -35.74 -9.85
N PHE A 188 -7.75 -35.25 -9.71
CA PHE A 188 -8.88 -36.07 -9.31
C PHE A 188 -9.88 -36.35 -10.43
N THR A 189 -9.97 -35.50 -11.46
CA THR A 189 -10.87 -35.75 -12.60
C THR A 189 -10.17 -36.46 -13.75
N LYS A 190 -10.93 -37.13 -14.61
CA LYS A 190 -10.37 -37.73 -15.83
C LYS A 190 -10.07 -36.62 -16.84
N LEU A 191 -8.78 -36.38 -17.10
CA LEU A 191 -8.31 -35.40 -18.07
C LEU A 191 -8.83 -35.77 -19.47
N ALA A 192 -9.44 -34.81 -20.16
CA ALA A 192 -9.88 -34.96 -21.54
C ALA A 192 -8.72 -34.65 -22.50
N ARG A 193 -8.71 -35.28 -23.69
CA ARG A 193 -7.65 -35.08 -24.69
C ARG A 193 -7.56 -33.63 -25.21
N ASP A 194 -8.68 -32.92 -25.19
CA ASP A 194 -8.79 -31.58 -25.81
C ASP A 194 -8.83 -30.44 -24.78
N SER A 195 -8.48 -30.72 -23.51
CA SER A 195 -8.63 -29.75 -22.42
C SER A 195 -7.44 -29.81 -21.46
N SER A 196 -6.73 -28.69 -21.31
CA SER A 196 -5.72 -28.47 -20.28
C SER A 196 -6.29 -27.52 -19.22
N PRO A 197 -6.48 -27.97 -17.96
CA PRO A 197 -6.89 -27.12 -16.85
C PRO A 197 -6.02 -25.87 -16.68
N ALA A 198 -4.69 -26.00 -16.81
CA ALA A 198 -3.73 -24.90 -16.68
C ALA A 198 -3.91 -23.86 -17.79
N ILE A 199 -4.10 -24.27 -19.04
CA ILE A 199 -4.35 -23.36 -20.17
C ILE A 199 -5.71 -22.66 -20.00
N ILE A 200 -6.75 -23.39 -19.60
CA ILE A 200 -8.08 -22.82 -19.38
C ILE A 200 -8.03 -21.75 -18.27
N ASP A 201 -7.30 -22.02 -17.19
CA ASP A 201 -7.06 -21.05 -16.12
C ASP A 201 -6.34 -19.80 -16.65
N MET A 202 -5.29 -19.94 -17.47
CA MET A 202 -4.58 -18.80 -18.06
C MET A 202 -5.47 -17.89 -18.92
N ILE A 203 -6.33 -18.48 -19.77
CA ILE A 203 -7.17 -17.71 -20.70
C ILE A 203 -8.13 -16.79 -19.94
N GLY A 204 -8.77 -17.30 -18.90
CA GLY A 204 -9.75 -16.55 -18.10
C GLY A 204 -9.17 -15.69 -16.98
N SER A 205 -7.89 -15.88 -16.64
CA SER A 205 -7.24 -15.22 -15.49
C SER A 205 -6.74 -13.82 -15.82
N VAL A 206 -6.77 -12.94 -14.82
CA VAL A 206 -6.17 -11.60 -14.89
C VAL A 206 -4.65 -11.69 -14.77
N ARG A 207 -4.14 -12.67 -14.01
CA ARG A 207 -2.71 -12.98 -13.83
C ARG A 207 -1.94 -13.07 -15.14
N SER A 208 -2.49 -13.72 -16.17
CA SER A 208 -1.81 -13.83 -17.46
C SER A 208 -1.63 -12.47 -18.15
N LYS A 209 -2.58 -11.56 -18.01
CA LYS A 209 -2.51 -10.19 -18.58
C LYS A 209 -1.50 -9.35 -17.82
N ILE A 210 -1.52 -9.44 -16.49
CA ILE A 210 -0.55 -8.77 -15.61
C ILE A 210 0.88 -9.22 -15.93
N TYR A 211 1.09 -10.53 -16.12
CA TYR A 211 2.38 -11.07 -16.53
C TYR A 211 2.82 -10.50 -17.89
N SER A 212 1.93 -10.46 -18.87
CA SER A 212 2.25 -9.91 -20.20
C SER A 212 2.65 -8.44 -20.14
N ILE A 213 1.90 -7.60 -19.41
CA ILE A 213 2.24 -6.19 -19.20
C ILE A 213 3.62 -6.06 -18.56
N TYR A 214 3.89 -6.85 -17.52
CA TYR A 214 5.20 -6.85 -16.86
C TYR A 214 6.33 -7.21 -17.83
N LYS A 215 6.13 -8.20 -18.70
CA LYS A 215 7.12 -8.61 -19.71
C LYS A 215 7.31 -7.60 -20.83
N ILE A 216 6.27 -6.87 -21.22
CA ILE A 216 6.40 -5.75 -22.17
C ILE A 216 7.26 -4.64 -21.56
N ILE A 217 7.03 -4.28 -20.29
CA ILE A 217 7.86 -3.30 -19.59
C ILE A 217 9.32 -3.77 -19.48
N GLU A 218 9.55 -5.05 -19.19
CA GLU A 218 10.89 -5.63 -19.12
C GLU A 218 11.59 -5.65 -20.49
N ARG A 219 10.86 -5.93 -21.57
CA ARG A 219 11.37 -5.86 -22.95
C ARG A 219 11.84 -4.45 -23.30
N ASP A 220 11.05 -3.45 -22.92
CA ASP A 220 11.32 -2.03 -23.20
C ASP A 220 12.02 -1.31 -22.03
N ASN A 221 12.72 -2.05 -21.16
CA ASN A 221 13.24 -1.56 -19.88
C ASN A 221 14.19 -0.35 -20.03
N GLU A 222 15.06 -0.34 -21.03
CA GLU A 222 15.96 0.81 -21.26
C GLU A 222 15.17 2.10 -21.52
N ARG A 223 14.19 2.05 -22.43
CA ARG A 223 13.33 3.20 -22.74
C ARG A 223 12.46 3.59 -21.55
N TYR A 224 11.99 2.60 -20.79
CA TYR A 224 11.23 2.82 -19.56
C TYR A 224 12.05 3.55 -18.50
N LEU A 225 13.32 3.15 -18.28
CA LEU A 225 14.24 3.82 -17.37
C LEU A 225 14.54 5.24 -17.82
N MET A 226 14.81 5.46 -19.12
CA MET A 226 14.99 6.81 -19.68
C MET A 226 13.76 7.70 -19.42
N ALA A 227 12.55 7.19 -19.62
CA ALA A 227 11.33 7.93 -19.32
C ALA A 227 11.23 8.25 -17.81
N LYS A 228 11.54 7.26 -16.95
CA LYS A 228 11.49 7.42 -15.50
C LYS A 228 12.45 8.52 -15.00
N GLU A 229 13.67 8.54 -15.53
CA GLU A 229 14.68 9.56 -15.24
C GLU A 229 14.25 10.94 -15.77
N HIS A 230 13.74 11.00 -17.00
CA HIS A 230 13.25 12.24 -17.63
C HIS A 230 12.15 12.91 -16.78
N TYR A 231 11.19 12.13 -16.30
CA TYR A 231 10.10 12.64 -15.45
C TYR A 231 10.46 12.76 -13.97
N LYS A 232 11.72 12.47 -13.58
CA LYS A 232 12.21 12.55 -12.19
C LYS A 232 11.26 11.89 -11.20
N ILE A 233 10.85 10.66 -11.48
CA ILE A 233 9.93 9.94 -10.60
C ILE A 233 10.69 9.51 -9.34
N LEU A 234 10.43 10.21 -8.24
CA LEU A 234 11.09 10.04 -6.95
C LEU A 234 10.48 8.93 -6.06
N ASN A 235 9.33 8.35 -6.44
CA ASN A 235 8.71 7.27 -5.70
C ASN A 235 9.36 5.93 -6.08
N ASP A 236 10.33 5.49 -5.29
CA ASP A 236 11.20 4.36 -5.65
C ASP A 236 11.00 3.06 -4.88
N SER A 237 10.23 3.04 -3.80
CA SER A 237 10.05 1.81 -3.01
C SER A 237 8.65 1.23 -3.17
N LEU A 238 8.54 0.15 -3.96
CA LEU A 238 7.42 -0.77 -3.82
C LEU A 238 7.36 -1.29 -2.37
N SER A 239 6.14 -1.47 -1.86
CA SER A 239 5.91 -2.12 -0.58
C SER A 239 6.51 -3.53 -0.57
N LEU A 240 6.82 -4.07 0.63
CA LEU A 240 7.36 -5.42 0.77
C LEU A 240 6.43 -6.47 0.13
N GLU A 241 5.13 -6.33 0.37
CA GLU A 241 4.11 -7.21 -0.18
C GLU A 241 4.07 -7.14 -1.72
N ASP A 242 4.19 -5.94 -2.29
CA ASP A 242 4.24 -5.76 -3.73
C ASP A 242 5.53 -6.35 -4.33
N LYS A 243 6.69 -6.17 -3.68
CA LYS A 243 7.96 -6.79 -4.13
C LYS A 243 7.88 -8.32 -4.19
N ILE A 244 7.29 -8.94 -3.16
CA ILE A 244 7.05 -10.40 -3.13
C ILE A 244 6.10 -10.82 -4.25
N THR A 245 5.02 -10.06 -4.45
CA THR A 245 4.03 -10.33 -5.50
C THR A 245 4.66 -10.21 -6.88
N MET A 246 5.43 -9.14 -7.14
CA MET A 246 6.14 -8.95 -8.41
C MET A 246 7.17 -10.06 -8.68
N SER A 247 7.86 -10.55 -7.65
CA SER A 247 8.73 -11.73 -7.78
C SER A 247 7.95 -12.97 -8.22
N THR A 248 6.71 -13.13 -7.74
CA THR A 248 5.83 -14.24 -8.10
C THR A 248 5.30 -14.08 -9.53
N ILE A 249 4.91 -12.86 -9.91
CA ILE A 249 4.50 -12.50 -11.28
C ILE A 249 5.60 -12.89 -12.26
N ASN A 250 6.86 -12.55 -11.99
CA ASN A 250 7.96 -12.86 -12.91
C ASN A 250 8.09 -14.37 -13.21
N MET A 251 7.78 -15.23 -12.24
CA MET A 251 7.86 -16.69 -12.39
C MET A 251 6.57 -17.33 -12.95
N TYR A 252 5.49 -16.56 -13.11
CA TYR A 252 4.15 -17.08 -13.43
C TYR A 252 4.13 -18.03 -14.63
N PHE A 253 4.68 -17.59 -15.77
CA PHE A 253 4.62 -18.38 -16.99
C PHE A 253 5.45 -19.67 -16.88
N ALA A 254 6.61 -19.62 -16.23
CA ALA A 254 7.43 -20.82 -16.00
C ALA A 254 6.68 -21.85 -15.12
N LEU A 255 6.01 -21.38 -14.07
CA LEU A 255 5.19 -22.23 -13.21
C LEU A 255 3.98 -22.79 -13.98
N LYS A 256 3.28 -21.97 -14.77
CA LYS A 256 2.15 -22.43 -15.59
C LYS A 256 2.55 -23.43 -16.65
N LEU A 257 3.69 -23.23 -17.30
CA LEU A 257 4.26 -24.21 -18.23
C LEU A 257 4.55 -25.54 -17.52
N GLY A 258 5.14 -25.49 -16.33
CA GLY A 258 5.36 -26.67 -15.50
C GLY A 258 4.06 -27.40 -15.13
N GLN A 259 2.98 -26.67 -14.82
CA GLN A 259 1.67 -27.25 -14.55
C GLN A 259 1.10 -28.01 -15.76
N VAL A 260 1.28 -27.50 -16.97
CA VAL A 260 0.90 -28.24 -18.21
C VAL A 260 1.68 -29.54 -18.35
N TRP A 261 2.98 -29.57 -18.01
CA TRP A 261 3.77 -30.80 -18.04
C TRP A 261 3.33 -31.82 -16.99
N VAL A 262 2.93 -31.36 -15.81
CA VAL A 262 2.32 -32.21 -14.77
C VAL A 262 1.00 -32.80 -15.26
N GLU A 263 0.17 -32.03 -15.97
CA GLU A 263 -1.07 -32.53 -16.58
C GLU A 263 -0.80 -33.63 -17.60
N ILE A 264 0.21 -33.46 -18.45
CA ILE A 264 0.63 -34.48 -19.44
C ILE A 264 1.06 -35.76 -18.71
N ALA A 265 1.91 -35.65 -17.68
CA ALA A 265 2.35 -36.79 -16.89
C ALA A 265 1.16 -37.52 -16.23
N LYS A 266 0.23 -36.77 -15.63
CA LYS A 266 -0.98 -37.31 -14.99
C LYS A 266 -1.96 -37.90 -15.99
N PHE A 267 -2.05 -37.36 -17.20
CA PHE A 267 -2.87 -37.91 -18.28
C PHE A 267 -2.39 -39.31 -18.69
N PHE A 268 -1.07 -39.49 -18.87
CA PHE A 268 -0.49 -40.79 -19.19
C PHE A 268 -0.69 -41.81 -18.06
N GLU A 269 -0.45 -41.40 -16.80
CA GLU A 269 -0.68 -42.23 -15.61
C GLU A 269 -2.14 -42.73 -15.54
N LYS A 270 -3.11 -41.82 -15.67
CA LYS A 270 -4.55 -42.14 -15.65
C LYS A 270 -5.01 -42.99 -16.84
N SER A 271 -4.29 -42.90 -17.96
CA SER A 271 -4.56 -43.69 -19.16
C SER A 271 -3.90 -45.06 -19.13
N GLY A 272 -3.10 -45.37 -18.10
CA GLY A 272 -2.32 -46.61 -18.00
C GLY A 272 -1.19 -46.69 -19.02
N ILE A 273 -0.73 -45.54 -19.54
CA ILE A 273 0.33 -45.44 -20.54
C ILE A 273 1.63 -45.05 -19.83
N THR A 274 2.67 -45.85 -20.01
CA THR A 274 4.01 -45.54 -19.52
C THR A 274 4.85 -44.99 -20.68
N PRO A 275 5.21 -43.69 -20.68
CA PRO A 275 6.11 -43.15 -21.70
C PRO A 275 7.50 -43.79 -21.53
N LEU A 276 8.04 -44.37 -22.61
CA LEU A 276 9.31 -45.09 -22.62
C LEU A 276 10.43 -44.27 -23.29
N GLY A 277 11.68 -44.59 -22.96
CA GLY A 277 12.85 -43.98 -23.60
C GLY A 277 12.99 -42.49 -23.31
N MET A 278 13.27 -41.70 -24.36
CA MET A 278 13.53 -40.26 -24.27
C MET A 278 12.32 -39.45 -23.80
N ASP A 279 11.11 -39.84 -24.21
CA ASP A 279 9.88 -39.10 -23.87
C ASP A 279 9.57 -39.19 -22.37
N GLY A 280 9.75 -40.39 -21.78
CA GLY A 280 9.59 -40.59 -20.34
C GLY A 280 10.61 -39.79 -19.52
N GLN A 281 11.88 -39.77 -19.98
CA GLN A 281 12.93 -38.96 -19.35
C GLN A 281 12.64 -37.45 -19.47
N ALA A 282 12.17 -36.98 -20.63
CA ALA A 282 11.83 -35.57 -20.83
C ALA A 282 10.70 -35.12 -19.91
N ILE A 283 9.61 -35.90 -19.83
CA ILE A 283 8.48 -35.60 -18.93
C ILE A 283 8.94 -35.57 -17.47
N PHE A 284 9.75 -36.55 -17.05
CA PHE A 284 10.31 -36.59 -15.70
C PHE A 284 11.18 -35.36 -15.38
N LEU A 285 12.13 -35.03 -16.25
CA LEU A 285 13.05 -33.90 -16.04
C LEU A 285 12.32 -32.56 -16.00
N ILE A 286 11.32 -32.35 -16.87
CA ILE A 286 10.56 -31.11 -16.88
C ILE A 286 9.66 -31.01 -15.64
N THR A 287 9.08 -32.13 -15.21
CA THR A 287 8.29 -32.18 -13.96
C THR A 287 9.16 -31.90 -12.73
N GLN A 288 10.38 -32.46 -12.66
CA GLN A 288 11.33 -32.10 -11.60
C GLN A 288 11.72 -30.62 -11.64
N ARG A 289 11.96 -30.06 -12.82
CA ARG A 289 12.28 -28.64 -12.98
C ARG A 289 11.17 -27.73 -12.46
N TYR A 290 9.90 -28.11 -12.67
CA TYR A 290 8.77 -27.39 -12.11
C TYR A 290 8.82 -27.34 -10.58
N TYR A 291 9.09 -28.45 -9.91
CA TYR A 291 9.25 -28.48 -8.45
C TYR A 291 10.43 -27.63 -7.97
N MET A 292 11.57 -27.66 -8.68
CA MET A 292 12.70 -26.78 -8.36
C MET A 292 12.37 -25.29 -8.53
N TRP A 293 11.59 -24.90 -9.56
CA TRP A 293 11.12 -23.52 -9.71
C TRP A 293 10.19 -23.09 -8.57
N SER A 294 9.36 -24.02 -8.07
CA SER A 294 8.52 -23.82 -6.89
C SER A 294 9.37 -23.45 -5.66
N GLU A 295 10.39 -24.26 -5.38
CA GLU A 295 11.33 -24.07 -4.26
C GLU A 295 12.13 -22.76 -4.40
N MET A 296 12.74 -22.50 -5.56
CA MET A 296 13.50 -21.27 -5.80
C MET A 296 12.62 -20.01 -5.69
N THR A 297 11.33 -20.10 -6.00
CA THR A 297 10.40 -18.99 -5.82
C THR A 297 10.20 -18.69 -4.34
N LYS A 298 10.01 -19.71 -3.50
CA LYS A 298 9.94 -19.55 -2.03
C LYS A 298 11.22 -18.96 -1.46
N GLU A 299 12.38 -19.49 -1.86
CA GLU A 299 13.68 -18.96 -1.43
C GLU A 299 13.88 -17.49 -1.84
N ARG A 300 13.43 -17.12 -3.04
CA ARG A 300 13.49 -15.73 -3.50
C ARG A 300 12.60 -14.82 -2.66
N GLN A 301 11.40 -15.25 -2.32
CA GLN A 301 10.51 -14.51 -1.43
C GLN A 301 11.11 -14.36 -0.03
N ALA A 302 11.70 -15.43 0.53
CA ALA A 302 12.38 -15.39 1.82
C ALA A 302 13.59 -14.44 1.82
N ARG A 303 14.38 -14.43 0.73
CA ARG A 303 15.50 -13.49 0.55
C ARG A 303 15.03 -12.04 0.48
N ILE A 304 13.92 -11.75 -0.20
CA ILE A 304 13.34 -10.40 -0.23
C ILE A 304 12.97 -9.95 1.18
N LEU A 305 12.34 -10.82 1.96
CA LEU A 305 11.97 -10.54 3.35
C LEU A 305 13.20 -10.23 4.21
N GLN A 306 14.22 -11.10 4.16
CA GLN A 306 15.48 -10.88 4.88
C GLN A 306 16.21 -9.59 4.44
N SER A 307 16.20 -9.26 3.14
CA SER A 307 16.85 -8.05 2.63
C SER A 307 16.18 -6.77 3.14
N MET A 308 14.86 -6.81 3.34
CA MET A 308 14.10 -5.68 3.86
C MET A 308 14.31 -5.51 5.37
N ASP A 309 14.40 -6.60 6.13
CA ASP A 309 14.73 -6.52 7.57
C ASP A 309 16.11 -5.89 7.77
N LYS A 310 17.11 -6.31 6.97
CA LYS A 310 18.43 -5.68 6.97
C LYS A 310 18.37 -4.19 6.58
N GLN A 311 17.52 -3.83 5.63
CA GLN A 311 17.37 -2.43 5.21
C GLN A 311 16.77 -1.57 6.32
N LYS A 312 15.77 -2.08 7.06
CA LYS A 312 15.21 -1.41 8.24
C LYS A 312 16.27 -1.24 9.34
N ASP A 313 17.07 -2.26 9.60
CA ASP A 313 18.15 -2.18 10.58
C ASP A 313 19.19 -1.11 10.20
N ILE A 314 19.46 -0.94 8.90
CA ILE A 314 20.36 0.11 8.40
C ILE A 314 19.72 1.49 8.55
N GLU A 315 18.45 1.63 8.16
CA GLU A 315 17.71 2.90 8.28
C GLU A 315 17.61 3.36 9.73
N GLU A 316 17.32 2.44 10.65
CA GLU A 316 17.29 2.71 12.09
C GLU A 316 18.67 3.16 12.61
N LYS A 317 19.76 2.48 12.21
CA LYS A 317 21.13 2.88 12.57
C LYS A 317 21.51 4.25 12.02
N ASP A 318 21.11 4.55 10.78
CA ASP A 318 21.34 5.84 10.15
C ASP A 318 20.56 6.96 10.86
N GLU A 319 19.33 6.67 11.30
CA GLU A 319 18.53 7.61 12.09
C GLU A 319 19.17 7.89 13.46
N TYR A 320 19.60 6.85 14.18
CA TYR A 320 20.36 7.03 15.42
C TYR A 320 21.66 7.81 15.19
N ALA A 321 22.37 7.55 14.09
CA ALA A 321 23.55 8.32 13.73
C ALA A 321 23.21 9.79 13.46
N ARG A 322 22.09 10.10 12.77
CA ARG A 322 21.62 11.48 12.59
C ARG A 322 21.29 12.16 13.91
N ILE A 323 20.54 11.48 14.79
CA ILE A 323 20.20 12.01 16.13
C ILE A 323 21.48 12.29 16.92
N ARG A 324 22.43 11.35 16.95
CA ARG A 324 23.74 11.55 17.58
C ARG A 324 24.51 12.73 16.97
N ASN A 325 24.55 12.82 15.64
CA ASN A 325 25.31 13.84 14.91
C ASN A 325 24.66 15.23 14.97
N SER A 326 23.36 15.31 15.22
CA SER A 326 22.64 16.58 15.40
C SER A 326 23.14 17.39 16.60
N LYS A 327 23.98 16.79 17.48
CA LYS A 327 24.51 17.39 18.72
C LYS A 327 23.41 18.01 19.59
N LEU A 328 22.18 17.52 19.47
CA LEU A 328 21.01 18.06 20.17
C LEU A 328 21.25 18.10 21.68
N ILE A 329 21.84 17.04 22.22
CA ILE A 329 22.19 16.93 23.65
C ILE A 329 23.16 18.05 24.06
N ILE A 330 24.23 18.27 23.29
CA ILE A 330 25.21 19.33 23.57
C ILE A 330 24.55 20.72 23.49
N ALA A 331 23.63 20.92 22.55
CA ALA A 331 22.88 22.17 22.44
C ALA A 331 21.95 22.38 23.65
N LEU A 332 21.25 21.33 24.10
CA LEU A 332 20.39 21.38 25.28
C LEU A 332 21.19 21.64 26.57
N ASP A 333 22.32 20.94 26.76
CA ASP A 333 23.22 21.17 27.91
C ASP A 333 23.75 22.61 27.93
N ALA A 334 24.15 23.15 26.77
CA ALA A 334 24.59 24.53 26.65
C ALA A 334 23.46 25.53 26.94
N PHE A 335 22.22 25.20 26.59
CA PHE A 335 21.05 26.02 26.94
C PHE A 335 20.79 26.02 28.46
N ASP A 336 20.93 24.88 29.12
CA ASP A 336 20.76 24.78 30.58
C ASP A 336 21.85 25.54 31.34
N GLU A 337 23.11 25.46 30.89
CA GLU A 337 24.19 26.30 31.44
C GLU A 337 23.90 27.79 31.24
N LEU A 338 23.47 28.18 30.04
CA LEU A 338 23.08 29.57 29.78
C LEU A 338 21.94 30.00 30.70
N ASP A 339 20.89 29.19 30.86
CA ASP A 339 19.77 29.52 31.73
C ASP A 339 20.21 29.66 33.19
N TYR A 340 21.10 28.77 33.68
CA TYR A 340 21.70 28.91 35.00
C TYR A 340 22.46 30.24 35.17
N ILE A 341 23.30 30.61 34.20
CA ILE A 341 24.02 31.89 34.20
C ILE A 341 23.02 33.06 34.16
N TYR A 342 21.97 32.97 33.35
CA TYR A 342 20.91 33.98 33.25
C TYR A 342 20.13 34.14 34.55
N ARG A 343 19.92 33.06 35.31
CA ARG A 343 19.24 33.07 36.61
C ARG A 343 20.11 33.63 37.73
N THR A 344 21.43 33.47 37.67
CA THR A 344 22.35 33.80 38.77
C THR A 344 23.11 35.12 38.60
N THR A 345 23.49 35.48 37.37
CA THR A 345 24.42 36.59 37.12
C THR A 345 23.75 37.82 36.51
N LYS A 346 22.75 37.65 35.64
CA LYS A 346 22.13 38.77 34.91
C LYS A 346 21.09 39.50 35.76
N ARG A 347 21.50 40.62 36.36
CA ARG A 347 20.66 41.46 37.23
C ARG A 347 19.30 41.85 36.62
N SER A 348 19.26 42.22 35.33
CA SER A 348 18.01 42.59 34.67
C SER A 348 17.02 41.42 34.60
N ASN A 349 17.51 40.20 34.38
CA ASN A 349 16.68 39.00 34.36
C ASN A 349 16.20 38.62 35.76
N MET A 350 17.07 38.69 36.78
CA MET A 350 16.69 38.46 38.18
C MET A 350 15.62 39.45 38.65
N LEU A 351 15.73 40.73 38.29
CA LEU A 351 14.72 41.74 38.62
C LEU A 351 13.39 41.48 37.90
N LYS A 352 13.43 41.04 36.64
CA LYS A 352 12.25 40.65 35.86
C LYS A 352 11.56 39.44 36.49
N LYS A 353 12.32 38.39 36.81
CA LYS A 353 11.81 37.18 37.48
C LYS A 353 11.27 37.47 38.88
N LYS A 354 11.92 38.35 39.65
CA LYS A 354 11.39 38.85 40.93
C LYS A 354 10.06 39.57 40.75
N HIS A 355 9.93 40.42 39.73
CA HIS A 355 8.65 41.07 39.41
C HIS A 355 7.58 40.06 38.99
N GLU A 356 7.92 39.07 38.17
CA GLU A 356 7.00 38.00 37.76
C GLU A 356 6.55 37.17 38.98
N GLN A 357 7.46 36.82 39.88
CA GLN A 357 7.15 36.11 41.13
C GLN A 357 6.25 36.94 42.03
N ILE A 358 6.54 38.23 42.23
CA ILE A 358 5.68 39.13 43.01
C ILE A 358 4.29 39.24 42.37
N LYS A 359 4.20 39.31 41.04
CA LYS A 359 2.91 39.30 40.32
C LYS A 359 2.15 38.00 40.56
N GLN A 360 2.81 36.85 40.47
CA GLN A 360 2.17 35.54 40.72
C GLN A 360 1.70 35.40 42.17
N VAL A 361 2.53 35.81 43.14
CA VAL A 361 2.16 35.85 44.56
C VAL A 361 0.96 36.77 44.78
N ASN A 362 0.99 37.97 44.21
CA ASN A 362 -0.13 38.91 44.31
C ASN A 362 -1.40 38.40 43.63
N LEU A 363 -1.28 37.65 42.53
CA LEU A 363 -2.42 36.99 41.89
C LEU A 363 -2.97 35.85 42.76
N ALA A 364 -2.11 35.06 43.40
CA ALA A 364 -2.54 34.01 44.34
C ALA A 364 -3.11 34.56 45.65
N LEU A 365 -2.70 35.78 46.06
CA LEU A 365 -3.22 36.50 47.22
C LEU A 365 -4.52 37.26 46.93
N LYS A 366 -4.91 37.41 45.66
CA LYS A 366 -6.21 37.98 45.30
C LYS A 366 -7.28 36.92 45.46
N PHE A 367 -8.34 37.26 46.17
CA PHE A 367 -9.53 36.42 46.21
C PHE A 367 -10.27 36.49 44.86
N PRO A 368 -10.99 35.43 44.46
CA PRO A 368 -11.89 35.48 43.30
C PRO A 368 -12.89 36.63 43.43
N ASP A 369 -13.19 37.32 42.34
CA ASP A 369 -14.03 38.53 42.33
C ASP A 369 -15.46 38.30 42.88
N ASP A 370 -15.90 37.05 43.02
CA ASP A 370 -17.22 36.62 43.54
C ASP A 370 -17.22 36.15 45.01
N SER A 371 -16.14 36.37 45.78
CA SER A 371 -16.03 35.86 47.16
C SER A 371 -16.11 36.96 48.23
N ASP A 372 -16.90 36.71 49.28
CA ASP A 372 -17.03 37.59 50.44
C ASP A 372 -15.70 37.63 51.23
N ASP A 373 -15.07 38.80 51.31
CA ASP A 373 -13.81 39.04 52.04
C ASP A 373 -13.90 38.59 53.52
N ALA A 374 -15.11 38.51 54.09
CA ALA A 374 -15.35 38.07 55.47
C ALA A 374 -15.19 36.56 55.70
N HIS A 375 -15.31 35.72 54.66
CA HIS A 375 -15.22 34.25 54.75
C HIS A 375 -13.91 33.68 54.18
N CYS A 376 -13.02 34.53 53.70
CA CYS A 376 -11.78 34.10 53.10
C CYS A 376 -10.62 34.17 54.10
N HIS A 377 -10.15 33.00 54.57
CA HIS A 377 -9.01 32.93 55.49
C HIS A 377 -7.68 32.95 54.72
N ARG A 378 -6.86 33.98 54.94
CA ARG A 378 -5.48 34.01 54.45
C ARG A 378 -4.63 33.05 55.27
N THR A 379 -4.04 32.04 54.63
CA THR A 379 -3.03 31.14 55.23
C THR A 379 -1.62 31.73 55.21
N PHE A 380 -1.43 32.90 54.61
CA PHE A 380 -0.15 33.59 54.51
C PHE A 380 -0.22 34.99 55.13
N GLN A 381 0.82 35.39 55.87
CA GLN A 381 0.98 36.73 56.44
C GLN A 381 1.25 37.78 55.33
N ASP A 382 0.71 38.99 55.50
CA ASP A 382 0.78 40.10 54.51
C ASP A 382 2.21 40.64 54.23
N LYS A 383 3.24 40.19 54.96
CA LYS A 383 4.64 40.62 54.81
C LYS A 383 5.63 39.47 54.92
N ILE A 384 5.42 38.37 54.21
CA ILE A 384 6.42 37.29 54.20
C ILE A 384 7.47 37.56 53.11
N MET A 385 8.73 37.72 53.52
CA MET A 385 9.88 37.59 52.63
C MET A 385 10.19 36.10 52.44
N VAL A 386 9.48 35.43 51.53
CA VAL A 386 9.76 34.03 51.20
C VAL A 386 10.82 33.97 50.09
N THR A 387 11.97 33.37 50.37
CA THR A 387 12.81 32.77 49.34
C THR A 387 12.25 31.38 49.04
N ALA A 388 11.87 31.12 47.79
CA ALA A 388 11.44 29.80 47.36
C ALA A 388 12.64 28.84 47.46
N ILE A 389 12.61 27.96 48.46
CA ILE A 389 13.56 26.85 48.59
C ILE A 389 12.90 25.67 47.87
N PHE A 390 13.54 25.15 46.82
CA PHE A 390 13.02 23.99 46.08
C PHE A 390 13.02 22.74 46.98
N ASN A 391 12.01 21.87 46.83
CA ASN A 391 11.79 20.62 47.59
C ASN A 391 11.45 20.75 49.10
N GLN A 392 10.72 21.79 49.51
CA GLN A 392 10.06 21.77 50.83
C GLN A 392 8.68 21.11 50.77
N HIS A 393 8.52 19.97 51.45
CA HIS A 393 7.20 19.39 51.73
C HIS A 393 6.68 19.92 53.07
N GLN A 394 5.62 20.72 53.03
CA GLN A 394 4.93 21.17 54.25
C GLN A 394 3.86 20.14 54.64
N ILE A 395 4.00 19.56 55.83
CA ILE A 395 2.95 18.76 56.45
C ILE A 395 2.13 19.72 57.32
N MET A 396 0.92 20.05 56.89
CA MET A 396 0.02 20.87 57.69
C MET A 396 -0.68 20.01 58.76
N SER A 397 -0.35 20.22 60.02
CA SER A 397 -1.14 19.73 61.15
C SER A 397 -2.19 20.77 61.51
N SER A 398 -3.41 20.65 60.96
CA SER A 398 -4.51 21.51 61.36
C SER A 398 -5.00 21.14 62.76
N GLY A 399 -4.61 21.91 63.77
CA GLY A 399 -5.23 21.89 65.10
C GLY A 399 -6.58 22.60 65.10
N LEU A 400 -7.54 22.12 64.31
CA LEU A 400 -8.93 22.58 64.35
C LEU A 400 -9.80 21.43 64.84
N LYS A 401 -10.50 21.66 65.97
CA LYS A 401 -11.53 20.75 66.48
C LYS A 401 -12.60 20.61 65.38
N LEU A 402 -12.92 19.36 65.03
CA LEU A 402 -14.02 19.02 64.13
C LEU A 402 -15.33 19.59 64.69
N ASP A 403 -15.87 20.63 64.04
CA ASP A 403 -17.28 20.95 64.15
C ASP A 403 -18.08 19.88 63.39
N THR A 404 -19.01 19.26 64.11
CA THR A 404 -19.66 17.98 63.78
C THR A 404 -20.70 18.03 62.64
N ASN A 405 -20.71 19.06 61.79
CA ASN A 405 -21.80 19.29 60.82
C ASN A 405 -21.37 19.44 59.34
N LEU A 406 -20.21 18.92 58.94
CA LEU A 406 -19.75 18.98 57.53
C LEU A 406 -19.70 17.60 56.82
N SER A 407 -20.58 16.67 57.21
CA SER A 407 -20.69 15.34 56.62
C SER A 407 -21.57 15.26 55.37
N GLN A 408 -21.91 16.38 54.71
CA GLN A 408 -22.84 16.37 53.57
C GLN A 408 -22.39 17.09 52.28
N ILE A 409 -21.13 17.51 52.14
CA ILE A 409 -20.65 18.09 50.87
C ILE A 409 -19.44 17.32 50.34
N LYS A 410 -19.70 16.36 49.43
CA LYS A 410 -18.68 15.74 48.59
C LYS A 410 -18.22 16.75 47.52
N LEU A 411 -17.20 17.54 47.82
CA LEU A 411 -16.42 18.26 46.81
C LEU A 411 -15.17 17.45 46.46
N LYS A 412 -15.08 17.00 45.20
CA LYS A 412 -13.86 16.44 44.62
C LYS A 412 -12.80 17.54 44.59
N LEU A 413 -11.81 17.47 45.48
CA LEU A 413 -10.60 18.28 45.39
C LEU A 413 -9.77 17.76 44.22
N ILE A 414 -9.69 18.56 43.15
CA ILE A 414 -8.77 18.34 42.03
C ILE A 414 -7.46 19.05 42.40
N PRO A 415 -6.28 18.41 42.28
CA PRO A 415 -5.02 19.09 42.52
C PRO A 415 -4.78 20.17 41.47
N ILE A 416 -4.45 21.38 41.91
CA ILE A 416 -4.08 22.52 41.05
C ILE A 416 -2.57 22.44 40.80
N SER A 417 -2.19 21.66 39.79
CA SER A 417 -1.07 21.86 38.86
C SER A 417 -0.74 20.52 38.16
N PRO A 418 -0.36 20.53 36.88
CA PRO A 418 0.21 19.34 36.25
C PRO A 418 1.58 19.07 36.87
N TYR A 419 1.83 17.82 37.24
CA TYR A 419 3.15 17.28 37.51
C TYR A 419 4.05 17.56 36.30
N ASP A 420 5.07 18.40 36.48
CA ASP A 420 6.20 18.39 35.56
C ASP A 420 6.86 17.00 35.64
N SER A 421 7.10 16.46 34.45
CA SER A 421 7.66 15.16 34.15
C SER A 421 9.05 14.99 34.74
N TYR A 422 9.16 14.26 35.84
CA TYR A 422 10.38 13.53 36.16
C TYR A 422 10.41 12.28 35.28
N ILE A 423 11.34 12.23 34.32
CA ILE A 423 11.84 10.97 33.79
C ILE A 423 12.68 10.38 34.93
N SER A 424 12.11 9.40 35.63
CA SER A 424 12.83 8.56 36.56
C SER A 424 13.69 7.57 35.76
N ASP A 425 15.01 7.71 35.85
CA ASP A 425 15.94 6.61 35.59
C ASP A 425 15.76 5.56 36.70
N GLU A 426 14.77 4.69 36.54
CA GLU A 426 14.72 3.42 37.26
C GLU A 426 15.54 2.38 36.49
N THR A 427 16.87 2.46 36.64
CA THR A 427 17.68 1.25 36.58
C THR A 427 17.30 0.36 37.75
N PHE A 428 16.53 -0.70 37.46
CA PHE A 428 16.29 -1.81 38.38
C PHE A 428 17.62 -2.36 38.91
N SER A 429 17.87 -2.15 40.20
CA SER A 429 18.93 -2.81 40.94
C SER A 429 18.34 -3.55 42.14
N GLU A 430 17.83 -4.75 41.92
CA GLU A 430 17.76 -5.79 42.95
C GLU A 430 18.10 -7.12 42.30
N PHE A 431 19.28 -7.66 42.64
CA PHE A 431 19.42 -8.95 43.29
C PHE A 431 20.92 -9.25 43.45
N SER A 432 21.45 -8.91 44.62
CA SER A 432 22.70 -9.48 45.13
C SER A 432 22.37 -10.39 46.31
N SER A 433 22.35 -11.69 46.07
CA SER A 433 22.79 -12.67 47.05
C SER A 433 23.39 -13.88 46.33
N LEU A 434 24.71 -13.96 46.40
CA LEU A 434 25.47 -15.13 45.99
C LEU A 434 25.06 -16.32 46.84
N SER A 435 24.70 -17.42 46.20
CA SER A 435 25.03 -18.74 46.70
C SER A 435 25.81 -19.50 45.61
N SER A 436 27.02 -19.87 46.01
CA SER A 436 28.02 -20.61 45.27
C SER A 436 27.54 -22.01 44.89
N SER A 437 27.75 -22.41 43.63
CA SER A 437 28.32 -23.73 43.31
C SER A 437 28.62 -23.86 41.81
N THR A 438 29.91 -24.01 41.52
CA THR A 438 30.50 -24.93 40.52
C THR A 438 29.69 -25.25 39.24
N TYR A 439 30.24 -24.91 38.08
CA TYR A 439 30.93 -25.87 37.19
C TYR A 439 31.24 -25.27 35.80
N PHE A 440 32.36 -25.74 35.23
CA PHE A 440 32.79 -25.71 33.82
C PHE A 440 33.39 -24.42 33.23
N SER A 441 34.69 -24.33 33.47
CA SER A 441 35.74 -23.92 32.53
C SER A 441 35.47 -24.20 31.05
N SER A 442 35.75 -23.21 30.19
CA SER A 442 36.78 -23.25 29.12
C SER A 442 36.35 -22.47 27.86
N ILE A 443 36.78 -21.21 27.74
CA ILE A 443 36.94 -20.58 26.41
C ILE A 443 38.32 -19.92 26.36
N LYS A 444 39.05 -20.34 25.33
CA LYS A 444 40.43 -20.01 25.00
C LYS A 444 40.57 -18.53 24.65
N LYS A 445 41.67 -17.95 25.15
CA LYS A 445 42.29 -16.72 24.65
C LYS A 445 42.62 -16.86 23.16
N PHE A 446 42.33 -15.84 22.36
CA PHE A 446 43.26 -15.36 21.35
C PHE A 446 43.30 -13.83 21.40
N LYS A 447 44.52 -13.32 21.57
CA LYS A 447 44.89 -11.92 21.55
C LYS A 447 45.02 -11.46 20.09
N GLU A 448 44.57 -10.25 19.82
CA GLU A 448 45.14 -9.39 18.78
C GLU A 448 46.53 -8.95 19.23
N ASP A 449 47.51 -9.01 18.33
CA ASP A 449 48.65 -8.10 18.25
C ASP A 449 49.25 -8.24 16.84
N GLU A 450 49.46 -7.08 16.19
CA GLU A 450 50.11 -6.78 14.90
C GLU A 450 49.32 -6.90 13.58
#